data_AF-A0A7R9YFU2-F1
#
_entry.id   AF-A0A7R9YFU2-F1
#
_cell.length_a   1.000
_cell.length_b   1.000
_cell.length_c   1.000
_cell.angle_alpha   90.00
_cell.angle_beta   90.00
_cell.angle_gamma   90.00
#
_symmetry.space_group_name_H-M   'P 1'
#
loop_
_entity.id
_entity.type
_entity.pdbx_description
1 polymer ?
#
loop_
_entity_poly.entity_id
_entity_poly.type
_entity_poly.pdbx_seq_one_letter_code
_entity_poly.pdbx_strand_id
1 'polypeptide(L)'
;LAYAQWVARALCRCVRAVESANESGLAVALFAGRRSGGLAWLLLQNAYCASALARPLGSASALAAQTLRERRVAAMAPFGTHAHELSMVLGACYPELDELASGTVASHCLGHTLYLALGPPAGDATRPERARLLPMLPDTLGTRAFLRTAAMLRVPPLDALHAAHHGRPLLELFGGARHDSGSAAEFAALVREACVSAEQRDAMLLMESEVASEAELARARSLGYASIGAGGFFGDSEGKWPDSSGAARHPTEVAELVGLADASMAVKPVAVYTRGVRTRVHPIKLGDPSAERSAAGEVAGGSKFQLDTALSTEARAECRARAEWLPPRAGP
;
A
#
# COMPACT_ATOMS: atom_id res chain seq x y z
N LEU A 1 4.01 10.64 -33.20
CA LEU A 1 2.66 11.24 -33.09
C LEU A 1 1.80 10.55 -32.03
N ALA A 2 1.67 9.21 -32.05
CA ALA A 2 0.85 8.45 -31.09
C ALA A 2 1.18 8.70 -29.61
N TYR A 3 2.46 8.71 -29.23
CA TYR A 3 2.85 8.97 -27.83
C TYR A 3 2.47 10.38 -27.35
N ALA A 4 2.67 11.41 -28.18
CA ALA A 4 2.28 12.78 -27.82
C ALA A 4 0.77 12.91 -27.61
N GLN A 5 -0.05 12.24 -28.43
CA GLN A 5 -1.50 12.17 -28.26
C GLN A 5 -1.88 11.45 -26.97
N TRP A 6 -1.19 10.35 -26.64
CA TRP A 6 -1.38 9.64 -25.38
C TRP A 6 -1.06 10.53 -24.17
N VAL A 7 0.10 11.22 -24.19
CA VAL A 7 0.49 12.17 -23.12
C VAL A 7 -0.53 13.29 -22.96
N ALA A 8 -1.03 13.85 -24.07
CA ALA A 8 -2.07 14.88 -24.02
C ALA A 8 -3.36 14.38 -23.35
N ARG A 9 -3.81 13.15 -23.67
CA ARG A 9 -4.98 12.54 -23.03
C ARG A 9 -4.72 12.22 -21.56
N ALA A 10 -3.53 11.75 -21.22
CA ALA A 10 -3.11 11.48 -19.84
C ALA A 10 -3.11 12.76 -19.00
N LEU A 11 -2.64 13.88 -19.56
CA LEU A 11 -2.74 15.21 -18.94
C LEU A 11 -4.19 15.59 -18.65
N CYS A 12 -5.11 15.46 -19.61
CA CYS A 12 -6.53 15.77 -19.38
C CYS A 12 -7.13 14.93 -18.24
N ARG A 13 -6.80 13.63 -18.17
CA ARG A 13 -7.22 12.75 -17.06
C ARG A 13 -6.61 13.19 -15.73
N CYS A 14 -5.34 13.58 -15.73
CA CYS A 14 -4.66 14.06 -14.53
C CYS A 14 -5.27 15.37 -14.01
N VAL A 15 -5.63 16.31 -14.89
CA VAL A 15 -6.36 17.53 -14.53
C VAL A 15 -7.64 17.19 -13.78
N ARG A 16 -8.49 16.34 -14.37
CA ARG A 16 -9.74 15.89 -13.74
C ARG A 16 -9.49 15.18 -12.41
N ALA A 17 -8.50 14.30 -12.34
CA ALA A 17 -8.12 13.59 -11.12
C ALA A 17 -7.73 14.55 -9.99
N VAL A 18 -6.98 15.61 -10.32
CA VAL A 18 -6.56 16.64 -9.37
C VAL A 18 -7.76 17.47 -8.91
N GLU A 19 -8.69 17.83 -9.80
CA GLU A 19 -9.93 18.53 -9.45
C GLU A 19 -10.76 17.70 -8.47
N SER A 20 -11.05 16.44 -8.79
CA SER A 20 -11.78 15.54 -7.89
C SER A 20 -11.06 15.35 -6.55
N ALA A 21 -9.74 15.21 -6.57
CA ALA A 21 -8.94 15.10 -5.35
C ALA A 21 -9.04 16.36 -4.48
N ASN A 22 -8.96 17.55 -5.08
CA ASN A 22 -9.12 18.82 -4.37
C ASN A 22 -10.52 18.96 -3.77
N GLU A 23 -11.57 18.62 -4.53
CA GLU A 23 -12.96 18.64 -4.06
C GLU A 23 -13.20 17.67 -2.89
N SER A 24 -12.54 16.50 -2.91
CA SER A 24 -12.61 15.52 -1.83
C SER A 24 -12.01 16.05 -0.52
N GLY A 25 -11.09 17.01 -0.59
CA GLY A 25 -10.35 17.54 0.55
C GLY A 25 -9.32 16.56 1.16
N LEU A 26 -9.10 15.39 0.56
CA LEU A 26 -8.13 14.40 1.01
C LEU A 26 -6.70 14.83 0.64
N ALA A 27 -5.73 14.49 1.49
CA ALA A 27 -4.33 14.70 1.16
C ALA A 27 -3.83 13.64 0.15
N VAL A 28 -2.95 14.01 -0.78
CA VAL A 28 -2.60 13.16 -1.93
C VAL A 28 -1.12 12.81 -1.96
N ALA A 29 -0.83 11.52 -1.94
CA ALA A 29 0.47 10.96 -2.33
C ALA A 29 0.41 10.44 -3.78
N LEU A 30 1.27 10.95 -4.65
CA LEU A 30 1.36 10.51 -6.05
C LEU A 30 2.25 9.25 -6.15
N PHE A 31 1.62 8.08 -6.17
CA PHE A 31 2.27 6.77 -6.30
C PHE A 31 2.44 6.35 -7.77
N ALA A 32 2.95 7.27 -8.58
CA ALA A 32 3.27 7.04 -9.99
C ALA A 32 4.71 6.53 -10.18
N GLY A 33 4.96 5.83 -11.28
CA GLY A 33 6.29 5.32 -11.65
C GLY A 33 6.24 3.92 -12.24
N ARG A 34 5.83 2.92 -11.45
CA ARG A 34 5.88 1.48 -11.83
C ARG A 34 5.12 1.10 -13.11
N ARG A 35 4.12 1.89 -13.48
CA ARG A 35 3.27 1.70 -14.68
C ARG A 35 3.08 3.01 -15.44
N SER A 36 3.99 3.96 -15.24
CA SER A 36 3.90 5.25 -15.92
C SER A 36 4.22 5.06 -17.41
N GLY A 37 3.53 5.78 -18.30
CA GLY A 37 3.78 5.73 -19.74
C GLY A 37 5.13 6.33 -20.19
N GLY A 38 6.09 6.53 -19.29
CA GLY A 38 7.45 6.97 -19.58
C GLY A 38 7.89 8.17 -18.76
N LEU A 39 9.20 8.45 -18.81
CA LEU A 39 9.82 9.50 -17.98
C LEU A 39 9.23 10.89 -18.26
N ALA A 40 8.99 11.24 -19.53
CA ALA A 40 8.43 12.54 -19.89
C ALA A 40 7.07 12.77 -19.23
N TRP A 41 6.19 11.77 -19.29
CA TRP A 41 4.89 11.83 -18.62
C TRP A 41 5.03 11.89 -17.09
N LEU A 42 5.88 11.04 -16.50
CA LEU A 42 6.13 11.03 -15.05
C LEU A 42 6.56 12.41 -14.53
N LEU A 43 7.42 13.13 -15.27
CA LEU A 43 7.86 14.48 -14.94
C LEU A 43 6.73 15.50 -15.07
N LEU A 44 5.95 15.45 -16.16
CA LEU A 44 4.82 16.36 -16.38
C LEU A 44 3.73 16.19 -15.32
N GLN A 45 3.35 14.95 -15.02
CA GLN A 45 2.38 14.62 -13.98
C GLN A 45 2.85 15.11 -12.61
N ASN A 46 4.11 14.89 -12.24
CA ASN A 46 4.66 15.39 -10.98
C ASN A 46 4.63 16.93 -10.90
N ALA A 47 5.07 17.61 -11.96
CA ALA A 47 5.11 19.07 -11.99
C ALA A 47 3.70 19.68 -11.88
N TYR A 48 2.73 19.09 -12.59
CA TYR A 48 1.33 19.51 -12.54
C TYR A 48 0.75 19.29 -11.15
N CYS A 49 0.85 18.06 -10.62
CA CYS A 49 0.36 17.73 -9.27
C CYS A 49 1.00 18.60 -8.19
N ALA A 50 2.29 18.92 -8.28
CA ALA A 50 2.97 19.81 -7.35
C ALA A 50 2.39 21.23 -7.31
N SER A 51 1.84 21.69 -8.44
CA SER A 51 1.31 23.05 -8.59
C SER A 51 -0.18 23.13 -8.33
N ALA A 52 -0.93 22.07 -8.64
CA ALA A 52 -2.38 22.09 -8.72
C ALA A 52 -3.09 21.36 -7.56
N LEU A 53 -2.43 20.42 -6.87
CA LEU A 53 -3.02 19.79 -5.69
C LEU A 53 -3.04 20.78 -4.51
N ALA A 54 -4.20 20.89 -3.86
CA ALA A 54 -4.37 21.73 -2.68
C ALA A 54 -3.67 21.15 -1.44
N ARG A 55 -3.58 19.81 -1.36
CA ARG A 55 -3.01 19.09 -0.20
C ARG A 55 -2.02 17.99 -0.62
N PRO A 56 -0.89 18.33 -1.26
CA PRO A 56 0.09 17.34 -1.70
C PRO A 56 0.88 16.80 -0.50
N LEU A 57 0.95 15.47 -0.35
CA LEU A 57 1.88 14.79 0.55
C LEU A 57 3.25 14.59 -0.08
N GLY A 58 3.28 14.34 -1.39
CA GLY A 58 4.51 14.12 -2.15
C GLY A 58 4.35 13.08 -3.26
N SER A 59 5.46 12.65 -3.85
CA SER A 59 5.51 11.61 -4.88
C SER A 59 6.48 10.48 -4.52
N ALA A 60 6.13 9.26 -4.91
CA ALA A 60 7.01 8.10 -4.81
C ALA A 60 8.21 8.14 -5.77
N SER A 61 8.22 9.07 -6.74
CA SER A 61 9.34 9.21 -7.68
C SER A 61 10.39 10.20 -7.18
N ALA A 62 11.41 9.69 -6.49
CA ALA A 62 12.58 10.50 -6.11
C ALA A 62 13.29 11.10 -7.35
N LEU A 63 13.35 10.34 -8.44
CA LEU A 63 13.91 10.79 -9.72
C LEU A 63 13.16 12.02 -10.26
N ALA A 64 11.83 11.99 -10.28
CA ALA A 64 11.04 13.12 -10.76
C ALA A 64 11.21 14.34 -9.86
N ALA A 65 11.16 14.14 -8.54
CA ALA A 65 11.36 15.20 -7.56
C ALA A 65 12.74 15.87 -7.74
N GLN A 66 13.82 15.10 -7.88
CA GLN A 66 15.16 15.63 -8.09
C GLN A 66 15.28 16.35 -9.44
N THR A 67 14.88 15.68 -10.53
CA THR A 67 15.01 16.22 -11.90
C THR A 67 14.30 17.56 -12.04
N LEU A 68 13.06 17.67 -11.54
CA LEU A 68 12.28 18.91 -11.63
C LEU A 68 12.90 20.04 -10.80
N ARG A 69 13.40 19.75 -9.59
CA ARG A 69 14.09 20.73 -8.73
C ARG A 69 15.36 21.28 -9.38
N GLU A 70 16.19 20.41 -9.96
CA GLU A 70 17.41 20.83 -10.69
C GLU A 70 17.07 21.74 -11.88
N ARG A 71 15.90 21.53 -12.49
CA ARG A 71 15.37 22.37 -13.58
C ARG A 71 14.56 23.57 -13.09
N ARG A 72 14.48 23.80 -11.78
CA ARG A 72 13.70 24.89 -11.15
C ARG A 72 12.22 24.89 -11.55
N VAL A 73 11.67 23.69 -11.75
CA VAL A 73 10.24 23.46 -11.98
C VAL A 73 9.61 23.02 -10.66
N ALA A 74 8.32 23.36 -10.46
CA ALA A 74 7.56 22.85 -9.33
C ALA A 74 7.65 21.31 -9.25
N ALA A 75 7.89 20.80 -8.05
CA ALA A 75 8.16 19.38 -7.84
C ALA A 75 7.52 18.92 -6.54
N MET A 76 6.84 17.78 -6.57
CA MET A 76 6.36 17.16 -5.34
C MET A 76 7.57 16.70 -4.51
N ALA A 77 7.47 16.81 -3.18
CA ALA A 77 8.51 16.25 -2.32
C ALA A 77 8.53 14.72 -2.42
N PRO A 78 9.69 14.06 -2.28
CA PRO A 78 9.74 12.61 -2.14
C PRO A 78 8.86 12.16 -0.97
N PHE A 79 8.02 11.16 -1.21
CA PHE A 79 7.12 10.59 -0.21
C PHE A 79 6.97 9.09 -0.46
N GLY A 80 7.02 8.29 0.60
CA GLY A 80 6.86 6.85 0.49
C GLY A 80 6.58 6.20 1.84
N THR A 81 6.10 4.97 1.76
CA THR A 81 6.00 4.05 2.90
C THR A 81 6.80 2.81 2.55
N HIS A 82 7.04 1.90 3.51
CA HIS A 82 7.53 0.57 3.13
C HIS A 82 6.48 -0.20 2.32
N ALA A 83 6.93 -1.27 1.67
CA ALA A 83 6.10 -2.17 0.85
C ALA A 83 5.99 -3.57 1.49
N HIS A 84 5.14 -4.42 0.90
CA HIS A 84 4.94 -5.80 1.37
C HIS A 84 6.21 -6.63 1.34
N GLU A 85 7.12 -6.36 0.41
CA GLU A 85 8.34 -7.13 0.24
C GLU A 85 9.18 -7.22 1.52
N LEU A 86 9.16 -6.16 2.35
CA LEU A 86 9.83 -6.15 3.65
C LEU A 86 9.29 -7.27 4.56
N SER A 87 7.97 -7.31 4.74
CA SER A 87 7.31 -8.32 5.58
C SER A 87 7.40 -9.72 4.95
N MET A 88 7.30 -9.81 3.61
CA MET A 88 7.46 -11.07 2.88
C MET A 88 8.86 -11.66 3.10
N VAL A 89 9.91 -10.83 3.01
CA VAL A 89 11.30 -11.25 3.22
C VAL A 89 11.54 -11.65 4.66
N LEU A 90 11.02 -10.91 5.62
CA LEU A 90 11.20 -11.22 7.04
C LEU A 90 10.43 -12.47 7.48
N GLY A 91 9.24 -12.71 6.96
CA GLY A 91 8.51 -13.98 7.17
C GLY A 91 9.23 -15.20 6.60
N ALA A 92 10.06 -15.01 5.56
CA ALA A 92 10.93 -16.04 5.01
C ALA A 92 12.23 -16.22 5.81
N CYS A 93 12.80 -15.14 6.36
CA CYS A 93 14.03 -15.17 7.16
C CYS A 93 13.83 -15.69 8.58
N TYR A 94 12.69 -15.36 9.19
CA TYR A 94 12.37 -15.65 10.60
C TYR A 94 11.00 -16.34 10.74
N PRO A 95 10.78 -17.47 10.03
CA PRO A 95 9.49 -18.14 10.02
C PRO A 95 9.07 -18.67 11.40
N GLU A 96 10.02 -18.91 12.30
CA GLU A 96 9.79 -19.35 13.68
C GLU A 96 9.13 -18.30 14.57
N LEU A 97 9.12 -17.03 14.15
CA LEU A 97 8.43 -15.96 14.87
C LEU A 97 6.91 -15.97 14.63
N ASP A 98 6.45 -16.62 13.55
CA ASP A 98 5.03 -16.74 13.27
C ASP A 98 4.48 -18.01 13.93
N GLU A 99 3.48 -17.87 14.79
CA GLU A 99 2.79 -19.01 15.40
C GLU A 99 1.45 -19.22 14.71
N LEU A 100 1.44 -20.17 13.77
CA LEU A 100 0.27 -20.48 12.94
C LEU A 100 -0.95 -20.90 13.75
N ALA A 101 -0.75 -21.65 14.84
CA ALA A 101 -1.85 -22.14 15.67
C ALA A 101 -2.60 -21.01 16.39
N SER A 102 -1.90 -19.95 16.79
CA SER A 102 -2.50 -18.79 17.47
C SER A 102 -2.87 -17.67 16.49
N GLY A 103 -2.44 -17.76 15.22
CA GLY A 103 -2.59 -16.71 14.21
C GLY A 103 -1.67 -15.51 14.44
N THR A 104 -0.54 -15.73 15.12
CA THR A 104 0.45 -14.69 15.42
C THR A 104 1.42 -14.51 14.26
N VAL A 105 1.61 -13.28 13.79
CA VAL A 105 2.46 -12.92 12.64
C VAL A 105 3.62 -12.01 13.07
N ALA A 106 4.41 -12.44 14.05
CA ALA A 106 5.42 -11.56 14.66
C ALA A 106 6.54 -11.18 13.69
N SER A 107 6.83 -11.98 12.65
CA SER A 107 7.79 -11.61 11.60
C SER A 107 7.33 -10.36 10.81
N HIS A 108 6.02 -10.18 10.62
CA HIS A 108 5.44 -9.01 9.96
C HIS A 108 5.56 -7.76 10.86
N CYS A 109 5.31 -7.91 12.15
CA CYS A 109 5.54 -6.85 13.15
C CYS A 109 7.02 -6.47 13.28
N LEU A 110 7.93 -7.45 13.19
CA LEU A 110 9.38 -7.21 13.15
C LEU A 110 9.75 -6.31 11.98
N GLY A 111 9.17 -6.53 10.79
CA GLY A 111 9.46 -5.68 9.62
C GLY A 111 9.08 -4.23 9.81
N HIS A 112 7.92 -3.99 10.40
CA HIS A 112 7.52 -2.63 10.74
C HIS A 112 8.49 -2.02 11.75
N THR A 113 8.81 -2.74 12.82
CA THR A 113 9.73 -2.28 13.86
C THR A 113 11.12 -1.94 13.29
N LEU A 114 11.68 -2.79 12.42
CA LEU A 114 12.97 -2.54 11.76
C LEU A 114 12.90 -1.35 10.79
N TYR A 115 11.80 -1.19 10.05
CA TYR A 115 11.60 -0.01 9.21
C TYR A 115 11.62 1.27 10.04
N LEU A 116 10.95 1.26 11.21
CA LEU A 116 10.97 2.38 12.14
C LEU A 116 12.38 2.67 12.67
N ALA A 117 13.14 1.62 12.98
CA ALA A 117 14.45 1.77 13.57
C ALA A 117 15.49 2.30 12.59
N LEU A 118 15.41 1.86 11.33
CA LEU A 118 16.40 2.15 10.31
C LEU A 118 16.04 3.35 9.43
N GLY A 119 14.74 3.68 9.32
CA GLY A 119 14.24 4.78 8.51
C GLY A 119 13.43 5.79 9.32
N PRO A 120 13.96 6.33 10.44
CA PRO A 120 13.21 7.29 11.24
C PRO A 120 12.77 8.46 10.34
N PRO A 121 11.48 8.85 10.35
CA PRO A 121 11.03 10.00 9.56
C PRO A 121 11.82 11.24 9.98
N ALA A 122 12.17 12.10 9.03
CA ALA A 122 13.02 13.25 9.27
C ALA A 122 12.54 14.13 10.45
N GLY A 123 13.42 14.31 11.45
CA GLY A 123 13.24 15.17 12.63
C GLY A 123 13.23 14.42 13.96
N ASP A 124 12.96 15.14 15.06
CA ASP A 124 13.04 14.58 16.41
C ASP A 124 11.90 13.59 16.68
N ALA A 125 12.27 12.31 16.78
CA ALA A 125 11.36 11.18 16.92
C ALA A 125 10.83 10.99 18.35
N THR A 126 11.36 11.71 19.35
CA THR A 126 10.89 11.62 20.75
C THR A 126 9.62 12.46 21.02
N ARG A 127 9.08 13.12 20.00
CA ARG A 127 7.94 14.03 20.13
C ARG A 127 6.59 13.31 19.92
N PRO A 128 5.62 13.39 20.84
CA PRO A 128 4.33 12.69 20.76
C PRO A 128 3.53 12.93 19.47
N GLU A 129 3.60 14.14 18.90
CA GLU A 129 2.94 14.48 17.63
C GLU A 129 3.45 13.70 16.41
N ARG A 130 4.60 13.02 16.53
CA ARG A 130 5.23 12.21 15.48
C ARG A 130 4.62 10.82 15.30
N ALA A 131 3.85 10.31 16.27
CA ALA A 131 3.18 9.01 16.14
C ALA A 131 2.37 8.92 14.83
N ARG A 132 1.79 10.05 14.39
CA ARG A 132 1.06 10.24 13.11
C ARG A 132 1.88 10.03 11.83
N LEU A 133 3.21 9.90 11.91
CA LEU A 133 4.11 9.79 10.75
C LEU A 133 4.48 8.36 10.38
N LEU A 134 3.99 7.36 11.11
CA LEU A 134 4.42 5.97 10.97
C LEU A 134 3.30 5.11 10.38
N PRO A 135 3.24 4.97 9.05
CA PRO A 135 2.22 4.16 8.42
C PRO A 135 2.53 2.67 8.61
N MET A 136 1.55 1.90 9.07
CA MET A 136 1.55 0.45 8.96
C MET A 136 0.97 0.00 7.61
N LEU A 137 1.48 -1.13 7.12
CA LEU A 137 0.96 -1.88 5.98
C LEU A 137 0.56 -3.29 6.46
N PRO A 138 -0.66 -3.43 7.01
CA PRO A 138 -1.03 -4.56 7.85
C PRO A 138 -1.55 -5.76 7.06
N ASP A 139 -1.82 -5.66 5.77
CA ASP A 139 -2.48 -6.69 4.97
C ASP A 139 -1.51 -7.72 4.33
N THR A 140 -0.20 -7.65 4.59
CA THR A 140 0.74 -8.63 4.00
C THR A 140 0.39 -10.08 4.38
N LEU A 141 0.19 -10.34 5.67
CA LEU A 141 -0.27 -11.63 6.19
C LEU A 141 -1.69 -11.53 6.78
N GLY A 142 -2.47 -10.54 6.33
CA GLY A 142 -3.82 -10.24 6.79
C GLY A 142 -3.85 -9.21 7.92
N THR A 143 -4.69 -8.19 7.75
CA THR A 143 -4.78 -7.04 8.65
C THR A 143 -5.18 -7.43 10.07
N ARG A 144 -6.14 -8.35 10.22
CA ARG A 144 -6.59 -8.81 11.54
C ARG A 144 -5.48 -9.52 12.33
N ALA A 145 -4.73 -10.40 11.68
CA ALA A 145 -3.61 -11.12 12.30
C ALA A 145 -2.51 -10.15 12.73
N PHE A 146 -2.17 -9.19 11.84
CA PHE A 146 -1.21 -8.14 12.15
C PHE A 146 -1.63 -7.29 13.35
N LEU A 147 -2.84 -6.74 13.35
CA LEU A 147 -3.33 -5.86 14.41
C LEU A 147 -3.37 -6.56 15.76
N ARG A 148 -3.85 -7.81 15.80
CA ARG A 148 -3.86 -8.64 17.01
C ARG A 148 -2.44 -8.87 17.53
N THR A 149 -1.52 -9.24 16.65
CA THR A 149 -0.12 -9.48 17.02
C THR A 149 0.54 -8.20 17.54
N ALA A 150 0.36 -7.07 16.84
CA ALA A 150 0.90 -5.77 17.22
C ALA A 150 0.34 -5.27 18.57
N ALA A 151 -0.90 -5.61 18.92
CA ALA A 151 -1.47 -5.29 20.22
C ALA A 151 -0.90 -6.15 21.37
N MET A 152 -0.46 -7.38 21.07
CA MET A 152 0.14 -8.31 22.05
C MET A 152 1.63 -8.02 22.30
N LEU A 153 2.36 -7.59 21.27
CA LEU A 153 3.79 -7.32 21.37
C LEU A 153 4.10 -5.99 22.06
N ARG A 154 5.27 -5.91 22.69
CA ARG A 154 5.80 -4.69 23.31
C ARG A 154 6.95 -4.12 22.50
N VAL A 155 7.08 -2.80 22.53
CA VAL A 155 8.17 -2.08 21.87
C VAL A 155 9.52 -2.48 22.51
N PRO A 156 10.46 -3.07 21.75
CA PRO A 156 11.80 -3.40 22.24
C PRO A 156 12.71 -2.16 22.24
N PRO A 157 13.72 -2.02 23.11
CA PRO A 157 14.56 -0.82 23.19
C PRO A 157 15.70 -0.86 22.15
N LEU A 158 15.37 -0.82 20.84
CA LEU A 158 16.34 -1.00 19.75
C LEU A 158 17.17 0.26 19.45
N ASP A 159 16.58 1.44 19.60
CA ASP A 159 17.21 2.75 19.36
C ASP A 159 16.57 3.82 20.26
N ALA A 160 16.92 5.09 20.05
CA ALA A 160 16.41 6.21 20.84
C ALA A 160 14.87 6.38 20.74
N LEU A 161 14.29 6.20 19.55
CA LEU A 161 12.84 6.26 19.36
C LEU A 161 12.19 5.12 20.14
N HIS A 162 12.63 3.90 19.93
CA HIS A 162 12.05 2.74 20.59
C HIS A 162 12.27 2.77 22.11
N ALA A 163 13.40 3.28 22.59
CA ALA A 163 13.68 3.46 24.02
C ALA A 163 12.66 4.41 24.68
N ALA A 164 12.25 5.48 24.00
CA ALA A 164 11.22 6.40 24.51
C ALA A 164 9.83 5.75 24.64
N HIS A 165 9.58 4.66 23.90
CA HIS A 165 8.31 3.93 23.89
C HIS A 165 8.42 2.52 24.48
N HIS A 166 9.55 2.16 25.09
CA HIS A 166 9.83 0.82 25.56
C HIS A 166 8.74 0.29 26.50
N GLY A 167 8.29 -0.95 26.26
CA GLY A 167 7.25 -1.60 27.07
C GLY A 167 5.81 -1.20 26.73
N ARG A 168 5.58 -0.19 25.88
CA ARG A 168 4.26 0.12 25.33
C ARG A 168 3.82 -0.96 24.31
N PRO A 169 2.53 -1.15 24.06
CA PRO A 169 2.07 -1.99 22.96
C PRO A 169 2.66 -1.50 21.63
N LEU A 170 3.12 -2.43 20.78
CA LEU A 170 3.70 -2.08 19.49
C LEU A 170 2.69 -1.32 18.61
N LEU A 171 1.41 -1.66 18.70
CA LEU A 171 0.35 -0.97 17.95
C LEU A 171 0.30 0.55 18.22
N GLU A 172 0.69 1.00 19.42
CA GLU A 172 0.72 2.44 19.75
C GLU A 172 1.84 3.21 19.04
N LEU A 173 2.78 2.54 18.39
CA LEU A 173 3.80 3.19 17.56
C LEU A 173 3.27 3.66 16.21
N PHE A 174 2.16 3.08 15.73
CA PHE A 174 1.61 3.42 14.43
C PHE A 174 0.56 4.51 14.58
N GLY A 175 0.70 5.59 13.82
CA GLY A 175 -0.31 6.65 13.71
C GLY A 175 -0.85 6.83 12.30
N GLY A 176 -0.47 5.94 11.38
CA GLY A 176 -1.15 5.81 10.10
C GLY A 176 -1.35 4.35 9.70
N ALA A 177 -2.38 4.06 8.90
CA ALA A 177 -2.65 2.74 8.34
C ALA A 177 -2.94 2.85 6.84
N ARG A 178 -2.18 2.11 6.02
CA ARG A 178 -2.35 2.08 4.57
C ARG A 178 -3.20 0.87 4.16
N HIS A 179 -4.31 1.12 3.50
CA HIS A 179 -5.17 0.09 2.88
C HIS A 179 -4.67 -0.25 1.47
N ASP A 180 -4.32 -1.52 1.23
CA ASP A 180 -3.77 -2.04 -0.04
C ASP A 180 -4.55 -3.29 -0.55
N SER A 181 -5.45 -3.84 0.27
CA SER A 181 -6.34 -4.93 -0.13
C SER A 181 -7.55 -5.07 0.80
N GLY A 182 -8.58 -5.77 0.30
CA GLY A 182 -9.84 -5.94 0.99
C GLY A 182 -10.84 -4.82 0.72
N SER A 183 -11.89 -4.76 1.54
CA SER A 183 -12.86 -3.66 1.54
C SER A 183 -12.35 -2.48 2.35
N ALA A 184 -12.35 -1.28 1.77
CA ALA A 184 -11.94 -0.05 2.44
C ALA A 184 -12.73 0.21 3.74
N ALA A 185 -14.01 -0.18 3.78
CA ALA A 185 -14.88 -0.02 4.94
C ALA A 185 -14.53 -1.02 6.04
N GLU A 186 -14.32 -2.29 5.69
CA GLU A 186 -13.91 -3.33 6.64
C GLU A 186 -12.53 -3.05 7.21
N PHE A 187 -11.58 -2.62 6.37
CA PHE A 187 -10.26 -2.19 6.80
C PHE A 187 -10.34 -1.05 7.82
N ALA A 188 -11.09 0.01 7.51
CA ALA A 188 -11.25 1.16 8.41
C ALA A 188 -11.89 0.74 9.74
N ALA A 189 -12.88 -0.15 9.71
CA ALA A 189 -13.50 -0.69 10.92
C ALA A 189 -12.50 -1.50 11.77
N LEU A 190 -11.76 -2.43 11.16
CA LEU A 190 -10.76 -3.26 11.84
C LEU A 190 -9.66 -2.42 12.51
N VAL A 191 -9.12 -1.42 11.80
CA VAL A 191 -8.08 -0.55 12.36
C VAL A 191 -8.61 0.24 13.56
N ARG A 192 -9.83 0.77 13.48
CA ARG A 192 -10.46 1.53 14.58
C ARG A 192 -10.81 0.66 15.79
N GLU A 193 -11.24 -0.58 15.55
CA GLU A 193 -11.53 -1.58 16.59
C GLU A 193 -10.25 -1.97 17.34
N ALA A 194 -9.14 -2.15 16.62
CA ALA A 194 -7.87 -2.53 17.21
C ALA A 194 -7.21 -1.44 18.08
N CYS A 195 -7.57 -0.18 17.88
CA CYS A 195 -7.02 0.93 18.68
C CYS A 195 -7.35 0.74 20.16
N VAL A 196 -6.33 0.82 21.02
CA VAL A 196 -6.45 0.51 22.46
C VAL A 196 -7.12 1.63 23.26
N SER A 197 -7.17 2.83 22.71
CA SER A 197 -7.77 4.01 23.33
C SER A 197 -8.55 4.85 22.31
N ALA A 198 -9.49 5.65 22.80
CA ALA A 198 -10.22 6.62 21.96
C ALA A 198 -9.26 7.66 21.35
N GLU A 199 -8.29 8.13 22.12
CA GLU A 199 -7.27 9.07 21.63
C GLU A 199 -6.45 8.49 20.47
N GLN A 200 -6.03 7.22 20.57
CA GLN A 200 -5.33 6.55 19.47
C GLN A 200 -6.24 6.42 18.24
N ARG A 201 -7.50 6.02 18.45
CA ARG A 201 -8.48 5.87 17.37
C ARG A 201 -8.69 7.17 16.60
N ASP A 202 -8.83 8.28 17.33
CA ASP A 202 -9.06 9.61 16.75
C ASP A 202 -7.81 10.18 16.07
N ALA A 203 -6.62 9.79 16.56
CA ALA A 203 -5.34 10.19 15.99
C ALA A 203 -4.88 9.34 14.79
N MET A 204 -5.44 8.14 14.60
CA MET A 204 -5.03 7.18 13.56
C MET A 204 -5.43 7.67 12.17
N LEU A 205 -4.43 7.95 11.32
CA LEU A 205 -4.63 8.41 9.96
C LEU A 205 -4.83 7.21 9.01
N LEU A 206 -5.91 7.20 8.24
CA LEU A 206 -6.10 6.18 7.21
C LEU A 206 -5.68 6.70 5.83
N MET A 207 -4.98 5.87 5.06
CA MET A 207 -4.61 6.11 3.67
C MET A 207 -5.20 5.02 2.77
N GLU A 208 -5.97 5.44 1.77
CA GLU A 208 -6.51 4.54 0.74
C GLU A 208 -5.54 4.52 -0.44
N SER A 209 -4.94 3.36 -0.76
CA SER A 209 -3.93 3.27 -1.82
C SER A 209 -4.38 2.56 -3.10
N GLU A 210 -5.63 2.09 -3.15
CA GLU A 210 -6.20 1.40 -4.30
C GLU A 210 -7.24 2.26 -5.06
N VAL A 211 -7.28 3.58 -4.85
CA VAL A 211 -8.20 4.48 -5.58
C VAL A 211 -8.03 4.35 -7.09
N ALA A 212 -9.14 4.06 -7.77
CA ALA A 212 -9.25 3.94 -9.21
C ALA A 212 -10.32 4.84 -9.82
N SER A 213 -11.21 5.43 -9.03
CA SER A 213 -12.31 6.27 -9.53
C SER A 213 -12.71 7.40 -8.56
N GLU A 214 -13.48 8.37 -9.07
CA GLU A 214 -14.09 9.43 -8.25
C GLU A 214 -15.04 8.87 -7.17
N ALA A 215 -15.77 7.79 -7.48
CA ALA A 215 -16.67 7.15 -6.54
C ALA A 215 -15.91 6.54 -5.34
N GLU A 216 -14.76 5.91 -5.61
CA GLU A 216 -13.89 5.37 -4.56
C GLU A 216 -13.24 6.47 -3.72
N LEU A 217 -12.90 7.60 -4.35
CA LEU A 217 -12.40 8.78 -3.66
C LEU A 217 -13.47 9.35 -2.69
N ALA A 218 -14.71 9.51 -3.17
CA ALA A 218 -15.84 9.94 -2.35
C ALA A 218 -16.12 8.95 -1.20
N ARG A 219 -16.01 7.65 -1.48
CA ARG A 219 -16.14 6.59 -0.47
C ARG A 219 -15.01 6.66 0.57
N ALA A 220 -13.76 6.85 0.16
CA ALA A 220 -12.65 6.99 1.10
C ALA A 220 -12.89 8.19 2.04
N ARG A 221 -13.35 9.33 1.50
CA ARG A 221 -13.74 10.49 2.30
C ARG A 221 -14.85 10.16 3.30
N SER A 222 -15.95 9.53 2.86
CA SER A 222 -17.08 9.21 3.74
C SER A 222 -16.73 8.20 4.83
N LEU A 223 -15.77 7.32 4.57
CA LEU A 223 -15.21 6.40 5.56
C LEU A 223 -14.24 7.07 6.53
N GLY A 224 -13.91 8.35 6.34
CA GLY A 224 -13.02 9.12 7.21
C GLY A 224 -11.53 8.86 6.95
N TYR A 225 -11.15 8.50 5.72
CA TYR A 225 -9.75 8.50 5.33
C TYR A 225 -9.20 9.92 5.35
N ALA A 226 -7.93 10.07 5.73
CA ALA A 226 -7.25 11.36 5.76
C ALA A 226 -6.50 11.65 4.45
N SER A 227 -6.11 10.59 3.74
CA SER A 227 -5.28 10.69 2.56
C SER A 227 -5.54 9.55 1.57
N ILE A 228 -5.03 9.74 0.35
CA ILE A 228 -4.98 8.74 -0.70
C ILE A 228 -3.57 8.60 -1.26
N GLY A 229 -3.25 7.41 -1.75
CA GLY A 229 -2.02 7.14 -2.50
C GLY A 229 -2.36 6.52 -3.86
N ALA A 230 -2.24 7.27 -4.95
CA ALA A 230 -2.59 6.72 -6.27
C ALA A 230 -1.62 7.17 -7.37
N GLY A 231 -1.34 6.27 -8.32
CA GLY A 231 -0.64 6.58 -9.57
C GLY A 231 -1.59 6.50 -10.76
N GLY A 232 -2.18 5.33 -10.97
CA GLY A 232 -3.14 5.05 -12.05
C GLY A 232 -4.27 6.07 -12.20
N PHE A 233 -4.86 6.47 -11.07
CA PHE A 233 -5.97 7.43 -11.03
C PHE A 233 -5.56 8.81 -11.58
N PHE A 234 -4.31 9.23 -11.40
CA PHE A 234 -3.79 10.52 -11.85
C PHE A 234 -3.35 10.51 -13.33
N GLY A 235 -4.02 9.73 -14.18
CA GLY A 235 -3.87 9.77 -15.64
C GLY A 235 -3.02 8.67 -16.27
N ASP A 236 -2.33 7.86 -15.45
CA ASP A 236 -1.52 6.72 -15.90
C ASP A 236 -2.35 5.59 -16.53
N SER A 237 -3.58 5.34 -16.05
CA SER A 237 -4.43 4.25 -16.56
C SER A 237 -5.63 4.79 -17.33
N GLU A 238 -5.83 4.26 -18.53
CA GLU A 238 -6.97 4.62 -19.39
C GLU A 238 -8.28 4.03 -18.88
N GLY A 239 -8.25 2.84 -18.30
CA GLY A 239 -9.44 2.16 -17.76
C GLY A 239 -10.02 2.81 -16.50
N LYS A 240 -9.31 3.77 -15.89
CA LYS A 240 -9.74 4.47 -14.67
C LYS A 240 -10.63 5.69 -14.92
N TRP A 241 -10.76 6.12 -16.18
CA TRP A 241 -11.57 7.28 -16.56
C TRP A 241 -12.53 6.91 -17.69
N PRO A 242 -13.86 6.90 -17.46
CA PRO A 242 -14.82 6.72 -18.55
C PRO A 242 -14.67 7.88 -19.55
N ASP A 243 -14.84 7.59 -20.84
CA ASP A 243 -14.83 8.64 -21.85
C ASP A 243 -16.13 9.47 -21.80
N SER A 244 -16.23 10.51 -22.62
CA SER A 244 -17.38 11.42 -22.67
C SER A 244 -18.71 10.74 -23.04
N SER A 245 -18.71 9.47 -23.44
CA SER A 245 -19.93 8.68 -23.67
C SER A 245 -20.46 8.00 -22.38
N GLY A 246 -19.72 8.11 -21.27
CA GLY A 246 -20.06 7.43 -20.01
C GLY A 246 -19.74 5.94 -20.01
N ALA A 247 -19.30 5.37 -21.14
CA ALA A 247 -18.79 4.01 -21.20
C ALA A 247 -17.31 3.99 -20.77
N ALA A 248 -16.98 3.17 -19.77
CA ALA A 248 -15.61 2.71 -19.62
C ALA A 248 -15.28 1.87 -20.85
N ARG A 249 -14.34 2.31 -21.70
CA ARG A 249 -13.91 1.51 -22.83
C ARG A 249 -13.38 0.18 -22.31
N HIS A 250 -13.84 -0.90 -22.91
CA HIS A 250 -13.30 -2.20 -22.58
C HIS A 250 -11.78 -2.18 -22.84
N PRO A 251 -10.92 -2.74 -21.97
CA PRO A 251 -9.47 -2.70 -22.14
C PRO A 251 -8.97 -3.14 -23.53
N THR A 252 -9.76 -3.95 -24.23
CA THR A 252 -9.52 -4.40 -25.61
C THR A 252 -9.64 -3.28 -26.65
N GLU A 253 -10.57 -2.33 -26.52
CA GLU A 253 -10.74 -1.23 -27.49
C GLU A 253 -9.60 -0.20 -27.40
N VAL A 254 -9.08 0.02 -26.19
CA VAL A 254 -7.87 0.82 -25.96
C VAL A 254 -6.65 0.08 -26.51
N ALA A 255 -6.52 -1.21 -26.21
CA ALA A 255 -5.44 -2.04 -26.73
C ALA A 255 -5.43 -2.12 -28.26
N GLU A 256 -6.59 -2.09 -28.93
CA GLU A 256 -6.71 -2.03 -30.39
C GLU A 256 -6.32 -0.67 -30.97
N LEU A 257 -6.56 0.42 -30.25
CA LEU A 257 -6.24 1.80 -30.69
C LEU A 257 -4.75 2.16 -30.57
N VAL A 258 -4.04 1.60 -29.57
CA VAL A 258 -2.61 1.86 -29.34
C VAL A 258 -1.71 0.63 -29.50
N GLY A 259 -2.29 -0.54 -29.78
CA GLY A 259 -1.57 -1.81 -29.92
C GLY A 259 -1.02 -2.37 -28.60
N LEU A 260 -1.33 -1.76 -27.45
CA LEU A 260 -0.74 -2.08 -26.15
C LEU A 260 -1.81 -2.03 -25.06
N ALA A 261 -2.18 -3.18 -24.52
CA ALA A 261 -3.02 -3.25 -23.33
C ALA A 261 -2.26 -2.69 -22.10
N ASP A 262 -2.99 -2.14 -21.12
CA ASP A 262 -2.45 -1.78 -19.81
C ASP A 262 -1.70 -3.00 -19.24
N ALA A 263 -0.37 -2.93 -19.19
CA ALA A 263 0.44 -4.07 -18.76
C ALA A 263 0.28 -4.23 -17.24
N SER A 264 -0.57 -5.17 -16.83
CA SER A 264 -0.73 -5.55 -15.42
C SER A 264 0.50 -6.32 -14.95
N MET A 265 1.57 -5.59 -14.66
CA MET A 265 2.83 -6.14 -14.18
C MET A 265 3.02 -5.89 -12.68
N ALA A 266 3.67 -6.83 -12.02
CA ALA A 266 4.18 -6.69 -10.67
C ALA A 266 5.49 -7.48 -10.54
N VAL A 267 6.47 -6.89 -9.87
CA VAL A 267 7.73 -7.54 -9.48
C VAL A 267 7.66 -7.81 -7.98
N LYS A 268 7.97 -9.03 -7.56
CA LYS A 268 7.83 -9.47 -6.16
C LYS A 268 8.97 -10.39 -5.77
N PRO A 269 9.35 -10.44 -4.48
CA PRO A 269 10.29 -11.44 -4.01
C PRO A 269 9.65 -12.83 -4.14
N VAL A 270 10.40 -13.75 -4.75
CA VAL A 270 10.00 -15.15 -4.98
C VAL A 270 10.86 -16.15 -4.22
N ALA A 271 12.08 -15.74 -3.86
CA ALA A 271 13.03 -16.49 -3.07
C ALA A 271 13.87 -15.52 -2.23
N VAL A 272 14.29 -15.97 -1.05
CA VAL A 272 15.16 -15.22 -0.15
C VAL A 272 16.39 -16.06 0.13
N TYR A 273 17.56 -15.42 0.12
CA TYR A 273 18.84 -16.05 0.41
C TYR A 273 19.51 -15.30 1.57
N THR A 274 19.91 -16.03 2.60
CA THR A 274 20.67 -15.50 3.73
C THR A 274 22.05 -16.13 3.73
N ARG A 275 23.10 -15.29 3.63
CA ARG A 275 24.50 -15.74 3.52
C ARG A 275 24.72 -16.77 2.40
N GLY A 276 24.07 -16.56 1.25
CA GLY A 276 24.14 -17.44 0.08
C GLY A 276 23.29 -18.72 0.18
N VAL A 277 22.62 -18.98 1.30
CA VAL A 277 21.74 -20.14 1.49
C VAL A 277 20.29 -19.73 1.33
N ARG A 278 19.53 -20.48 0.51
CA ARG A 278 18.09 -20.24 0.34
C ARG A 278 17.36 -20.48 1.66
N THR A 279 16.45 -19.57 2.03
CA THR A 279 15.56 -19.78 3.18
C THR A 279 14.66 -20.99 2.95
N ARG A 280 14.28 -21.67 4.03
CA ARG A 280 13.37 -22.84 3.95
C ARG A 280 11.96 -22.46 3.53
N VAL A 281 11.58 -21.22 3.79
CA VAL A 281 10.23 -20.70 3.56
C VAL A 281 10.26 -19.71 2.40
N HIS A 282 9.20 -19.75 1.59
CA HIS A 282 8.97 -18.79 0.52
C HIS A 282 8.36 -17.49 1.04
N PRO A 283 8.75 -16.34 0.48
CA PRO A 283 8.07 -15.07 0.74
C PRO A 283 6.63 -15.12 0.21
N ILE A 284 5.63 -14.80 1.06
CA ILE A 284 4.20 -14.86 0.69
C ILE A 284 3.48 -13.55 1.03
N LYS A 285 2.51 -13.15 0.19
CA LYS A 285 1.49 -12.13 0.51
C LYS A 285 0.11 -12.76 0.43
N LEU A 286 -0.69 -12.59 1.47
CA LEU A 286 -2.09 -13.04 1.52
C LEU A 286 -3.05 -11.96 1.03
N GLY A 287 -2.92 -10.73 1.57
CA GLY A 287 -3.93 -9.69 1.44
C GLY A 287 -5.15 -9.95 2.34
N ASP A 288 -6.05 -8.97 2.39
CA ASP A 288 -7.37 -9.11 3.01
C ASP A 288 -8.42 -9.58 1.99
N PRO A 289 -9.42 -10.36 2.44
CA PRO A 289 -10.51 -10.81 1.58
C PRO A 289 -11.41 -9.64 1.13
N SER A 290 -12.05 -9.78 -0.03
CA SER A 290 -13.05 -8.82 -0.52
C SER A 290 -14.45 -9.44 -0.55
N ALA A 291 -15.47 -8.71 -0.08
CA ALA A 291 -16.86 -9.17 0.02
C ALA A 291 -17.45 -9.80 -1.26
N GLU A 292 -17.13 -9.25 -2.44
CA GLU A 292 -17.58 -9.79 -3.75
C GLU A 292 -17.10 -11.23 -4.03
N ARG A 293 -16.01 -11.67 -3.38
CA ARG A 293 -15.37 -12.97 -3.65
C ARG A 293 -15.75 -14.05 -2.65
N SER A 294 -16.18 -13.68 -1.45
CA SER A 294 -16.71 -14.63 -0.45
C SER A 294 -17.99 -15.34 -0.92
N ALA A 295 -18.75 -14.71 -1.82
CA ALA A 295 -19.98 -15.29 -2.40
C ALA A 295 -19.71 -16.44 -3.40
N ALA A 296 -18.49 -16.57 -3.94
CA ALA A 296 -18.15 -17.59 -4.94
C ALA A 296 -17.62 -18.91 -4.34
N GLY A 297 -17.53 -19.03 -3.01
CA GLY A 297 -16.98 -20.22 -2.34
C GLY A 297 -15.48 -20.45 -2.57
N GLU A 298 -14.78 -19.50 -3.20
CA GLU A 298 -13.32 -19.52 -3.31
C GLU A 298 -12.72 -19.26 -1.93
N VAL A 299 -11.73 -20.08 -1.54
CA VAL A 299 -10.91 -19.83 -0.34
C VAL A 299 -10.50 -18.36 -0.34
N ALA A 300 -10.48 -17.73 0.84
CA ALA A 300 -10.05 -16.34 1.07
C ALA A 300 -8.66 -15.95 0.49
N GLY A 301 -7.98 -16.84 -0.23
CA GLY A 301 -6.73 -16.64 -0.98
C GLY A 301 -6.81 -16.83 -2.51
N GLY A 302 -7.97 -16.76 -3.17
CA GLY A 302 -8.08 -17.08 -4.61
C GLY A 302 -7.32 -16.17 -5.58
N SER A 303 -7.16 -14.87 -5.30
CA SER A 303 -6.65 -13.91 -6.32
C SER A 303 -5.64 -12.86 -5.84
N LYS A 304 -5.48 -12.63 -4.52
CA LYS A 304 -4.36 -11.84 -3.96
C LYS A 304 -3.31 -12.68 -3.23
N PHE A 305 -3.52 -13.99 -3.10
CA PHE A 305 -2.46 -14.90 -2.69
C PHE A 305 -1.37 -14.93 -3.75
N GLN A 306 -0.23 -14.36 -3.41
CA GLN A 306 0.86 -14.16 -4.35
C GLN A 306 2.01 -15.07 -3.95
N LEU A 307 2.25 -16.04 -4.82
CA LEU A 307 3.38 -16.95 -4.79
C LEU A 307 4.09 -16.92 -6.13
N ASP A 308 5.33 -17.38 -6.11
CA ASP A 308 6.07 -17.73 -7.32
C ASP A 308 5.33 -18.84 -8.09
N THR A 309 4.98 -18.55 -9.33
CA THR A 309 4.27 -19.48 -10.22
C THR A 309 5.17 -20.58 -10.75
N ALA A 310 6.50 -20.41 -10.66
CA ALA A 310 7.48 -21.42 -11.05
C ALA A 310 7.69 -22.50 -9.96
N LEU A 311 7.07 -22.36 -8.78
CA LEU A 311 7.16 -23.37 -7.73
C LEU A 311 6.47 -24.68 -8.12
N SER A 312 7.03 -25.78 -7.63
CA SER A 312 6.39 -27.09 -7.76
C SER A 312 5.00 -27.08 -7.11
N THR A 313 4.16 -28.04 -7.48
CA THR A 313 2.82 -28.18 -6.91
C THR A 313 2.87 -28.39 -5.40
N GLU A 314 3.85 -29.16 -4.93
CA GLU A 314 4.09 -29.45 -3.50
C GLU A 314 4.49 -28.18 -2.75
N ALA A 315 5.44 -27.40 -3.28
CA ALA A 315 5.87 -26.15 -2.65
C ALA A 315 4.72 -25.11 -2.60
N ARG A 316 3.88 -25.07 -3.63
CA ARG A 316 2.66 -24.22 -3.61
C ARG A 316 1.65 -24.71 -2.58
N ALA A 317 1.48 -26.03 -2.43
CA ALA A 317 0.59 -26.61 -1.43
C ALA A 317 1.09 -26.32 0.00
N GLU A 318 2.39 -26.42 0.26
CA GLU A 318 2.99 -26.07 1.55
C GLU A 318 2.77 -24.59 1.91
N CYS A 319 2.99 -23.69 0.94
CA CYS A 319 2.75 -22.27 1.12
C CYS A 319 1.27 -21.96 1.38
N ARG A 320 0.34 -22.63 0.68
CA ARG A 320 -1.10 -22.50 0.91
C ARG A 320 -1.50 -23.04 2.28
N ALA A 321 -1.00 -24.21 2.65
CA ALA A 321 -1.26 -24.79 3.96
C ALA A 321 -0.86 -23.80 5.05
N ARG A 322 0.37 -23.23 5.00
CA ARG A 322 0.80 -22.19 5.94
C ARG A 322 -0.14 -20.97 5.93
N ALA A 323 -0.56 -20.52 4.75
CA ALA A 323 -1.45 -19.38 4.60
C ALA A 323 -2.85 -19.61 5.19
N GLU A 324 -3.39 -20.83 5.08
CA GLU A 324 -4.72 -21.20 5.56
C GLU A 324 -4.84 -21.18 7.09
N TRP A 325 -3.71 -21.28 7.81
CA TRP A 325 -3.67 -21.17 9.28
C TRP A 325 -3.61 -19.73 9.80
N LEU A 326 -3.22 -18.77 8.95
CA LEU A 326 -2.97 -17.38 9.35
C LEU A 326 -4.21 -16.49 9.49
N PRO A 327 -5.26 -16.57 8.65
CA PRO A 327 -6.50 -15.89 8.98
C PRO A 327 -7.09 -16.62 10.19
N PRO A 328 -7.40 -15.92 11.30
CA PRO A 328 -8.24 -16.56 12.31
C PRO A 328 -9.49 -17.01 11.57
N ARG A 329 -9.78 -18.32 11.59
CA ARG A 329 -11.13 -18.78 11.30
C ARG A 329 -12.03 -17.87 12.12
N ALA A 330 -12.93 -17.14 11.46
CA ALA A 330 -14.03 -16.51 12.17
C ALA A 330 -14.58 -17.60 13.07
N GLY A 331 -14.49 -17.41 14.37
CA GLY A 331 -14.85 -18.44 15.31
C GLY A 331 -15.40 -17.80 16.57
N PRO A 332 -16.21 -18.53 17.34
CA PRO A 332 -17.07 -19.65 16.92
C PRO A 332 -18.24 -19.23 16.00
#